data_AF-A0A7K9R2T1-F1
#
_entry.id   AF-A0A7K9R2T1-F1
#
_cell.length_a   1.000
_cell.length_b   1.000
_cell.length_c   1.000
_cell.angle_alpha   90.00
_cell.angle_beta   90.00
_cell.angle_gamma   90.00
#
_symmetry.space_group_name_H-M   'P 1'
#
loop_
_entity.id
_entity.type
_entity.pdbx_description
1 polymer ?
#
loop_
_entity_poly.entity_id
_entity_poly.type
_entity_poly.pdbx_seq_one_letter_code
_entity_poly.pdbx_strand_id
1 'polypeptide(L)'
;VLAALLGLGAVLAYGERRRRAAPAPQYPRYTRAEVARHRTPGDSVWVTYGTEVFDVTDFVELHPGGPDKILLAAGGPLEPFWALYAVHSQPHVLELLRDYKVGELNPEDAALPAGDTEDPFAGDPPRHPALRVNSLKPFNAEPPPELLTQSFLTPNELFFTRNHLPVPAVEPGSYRLRVEAPGGRALSLSLAELRRRFPKHEVTATLQCAGNRRSEMSRVRPVKGLAWDIGAISTARWGGARLRDVLLAAGVRDNTGGDSDGEWHVCFEGLDTDASGTPYGASIPLKRALSADAEVLLAYEMNGQELPRDHGFPVRVVVPGVVGARSVKWLRSVAVSPTESPSHWQQNDYKGFCPSTDWDSVDFGGKGAGMGKWGGGKRGEWEQRDGERGRDGKNGVSLSPQVDVSLDGGRTWRPAELCPRPEHARGWAWALWELRAPVPAGARLDIVCKAVDRSYNVQPDTVGPIWNLRGVLSNAWHHVPVTVT
;
A
#
# COMPACT_ATOMS: atom_id res chain seq x y z
N VAL A 1 58.69 39.35 -30.83
CA VAL A 1 57.95 40.17 -29.84
C VAL A 1 57.57 39.21 -28.71
N LEU A 2 58.49 38.94 -27.76
CA LEU A 2 58.63 39.59 -26.43
C LEU A 2 57.36 39.42 -25.57
N ALA A 3 57.32 39.01 -24.29
CA ALA A 3 58.22 38.43 -23.28
C ALA A 3 57.29 38.14 -22.06
N ALA A 4 57.33 36.99 -21.39
CA ALA A 4 58.01 36.74 -20.10
C ALA A 4 57.93 37.84 -19.01
N LEU A 5 57.20 37.51 -17.93
CA LEU A 5 57.50 37.66 -16.48
C LEU A 5 57.64 39.04 -15.77
N LEU A 6 57.29 38.97 -14.47
CA LEU A 6 57.41 39.93 -13.34
C LEU A 6 56.23 40.94 -13.23
N GLY A 7 55.40 40.99 -12.19
CA GLY A 7 55.51 40.58 -10.80
C GLY A 7 55.51 41.83 -9.91
N LEU A 8 54.41 42.12 -9.20
CA LEU A 8 54.36 42.99 -8.00
C LEU A 8 53.10 42.65 -7.21
N GLY A 9 53.31 42.16 -5.99
CA GLY A 9 52.26 41.68 -5.11
C GLY A 9 51.48 42.78 -4.39
N ALA A 10 50.31 42.39 -3.90
CA ALA A 10 49.70 42.97 -2.70
C ALA A 10 49.24 41.81 -1.82
N VAL A 11 49.91 41.63 -0.68
CA VAL A 11 49.42 40.83 0.44
C VAL A 11 48.29 41.62 1.07
N LEU A 12 47.04 41.31 0.71
CA LEU A 12 45.88 41.75 1.47
C LEU A 12 45.60 40.69 2.53
N ALA A 13 46.02 41.00 3.76
CA ALA A 13 45.65 40.27 4.95
C ALA A 13 44.12 40.17 5.04
N TYR A 14 43.57 39.01 4.70
CA TYR A 14 42.20 38.68 5.05
C TYR A 14 42.20 38.39 6.55
N GLY A 15 41.98 39.44 7.35
CA GLY A 15 41.69 39.27 8.76
C GLY A 15 40.51 38.31 8.88
N GLU A 16 40.68 37.27 9.69
CA GLU A 16 39.59 36.39 10.14
C GLU A 16 38.49 37.25 10.78
N ARG A 17 37.56 37.74 9.98
CA ARG A 17 36.22 37.99 10.47
C ARG A 17 35.62 36.62 10.71
N ARG A 18 35.88 36.07 11.90
CA ARG A 18 34.95 35.17 12.55
C ARG A 18 33.57 35.80 12.38
N ARG A 19 32.77 35.30 11.43
CA ARG A 19 31.33 35.45 11.51
C ARG A 19 31.00 34.84 12.86
N ARG A 20 30.70 35.69 13.86
CA ARG A 20 29.99 35.23 15.05
C ARG A 20 28.81 34.44 14.48
N ALA A 21 28.78 33.14 14.74
CA ALA A 21 27.54 32.39 14.62
C ALA A 21 26.49 33.23 15.34
N ALA A 22 25.39 33.54 14.66
CA ALA A 22 24.22 34.04 15.37
C ALA A 22 24.00 33.07 16.55
N PRO A 23 23.76 33.56 17.77
CA PRO A 23 23.44 32.66 18.88
C PRO A 23 22.30 31.76 18.42
N ALA A 24 22.44 30.45 18.62
CA ALA A 24 21.36 29.51 18.34
C ALA A 24 20.08 30.05 18.99
N PRO A 25 18.93 30.00 18.31
CA PRO A 25 17.67 30.47 18.89
C PRO A 25 17.51 29.83 20.27
N GLN A 26 17.40 30.67 21.29
CA GLN A 26 17.30 30.21 22.68
C GLN A 26 15.86 29.76 22.90
N TYR A 27 15.63 28.46 22.79
CA TYR A 27 14.31 27.89 23.01
C TYR A 27 13.97 27.87 24.52
N PRO A 28 12.71 28.12 24.89
CA PRO A 28 12.24 27.92 26.25
C PRO A 28 12.36 26.44 26.65
N ARG A 29 12.54 26.21 27.96
CA ARG A 29 12.63 24.86 28.51
C ARG A 29 11.36 24.48 29.24
N TYR A 30 10.97 23.21 29.09
CA TYR A 30 9.75 22.65 29.65
C TYR A 30 10.02 21.36 30.41
N THR A 31 9.24 21.11 31.45
CA THR A 31 9.16 19.81 32.11
C THR A 31 8.23 18.87 31.33
N ARG A 32 8.37 17.54 31.51
CA ARG A 32 7.39 16.58 30.95
C ARG A 32 5.96 16.84 31.45
N ALA A 33 5.82 17.30 32.69
CA ALA A 33 4.53 17.63 33.28
C ALA A 33 3.88 18.85 32.64
N GLU A 34 4.66 19.84 32.19
CA GLU A 34 4.16 20.98 31.42
C GLU A 34 3.73 20.54 30.02
N VAL A 35 4.56 19.77 29.31
CA VAL A 35 4.20 19.22 27.99
C VAL A 35 2.92 18.38 28.08
N ALA A 36 2.76 17.58 29.14
CA ALA A 36 1.59 16.74 29.37
C ALA A 36 0.26 17.50 29.57
N ARG A 37 0.28 18.84 29.75
CA ARG A 37 -0.93 19.66 29.82
C ARG A 37 -1.52 19.95 28.43
N HIS A 38 -0.71 19.86 27.39
CA HIS A 38 -1.08 20.18 26.01
C HIS A 38 -1.55 18.92 25.27
N ARG A 39 -2.77 18.46 25.61
CA ARG A 39 -3.36 17.20 25.09
C ARG A 39 -4.67 17.35 24.34
N THR A 40 -5.18 18.57 24.22
CA THR A 40 -6.57 18.79 23.79
C THR A 40 -6.57 19.34 22.36
N PRO A 41 -7.17 18.62 21.39
CA PRO A 41 -7.39 19.15 20.05
C PRO A 41 -8.19 20.47 20.12
N GLY A 42 -7.67 21.54 19.51
CA GLY A 42 -8.29 22.87 19.48
C GLY A 42 -7.83 23.87 20.56
N ASP A 43 -7.04 23.43 21.54
CA ASP A 43 -6.34 24.32 22.48
C ASP A 43 -4.83 24.28 22.19
N SER A 44 -4.20 23.15 22.51
CA SER A 44 -2.80 22.90 22.18
C SER A 44 -2.45 21.42 22.30
N VAL A 45 -1.66 20.92 21.36
CA VAL A 45 -1.19 19.53 21.28
C VAL A 45 0.32 19.54 21.17
N TRP A 46 1.01 19.26 22.28
CA TRP A 46 2.47 19.21 22.29
C TRP A 46 2.98 17.78 22.33
N VAL A 47 4.13 17.54 21.74
CA VAL A 47 4.81 16.24 21.73
C VAL A 47 6.31 16.41 21.94
N THR A 48 7.01 15.36 22.34
CA THR A 48 8.47 15.38 22.47
C THR A 48 9.14 14.39 21.54
N TYR A 49 10.34 14.70 21.07
CA TYR A 49 11.22 13.75 20.40
C TYR A 49 12.67 14.02 20.80
N GLY A 50 13.34 13.03 21.38
CA GLY A 50 14.61 13.23 22.07
C GLY A 50 14.45 14.22 23.24
N THR A 51 15.13 15.36 23.14
CA THR A 51 15.05 16.45 24.12
C THR A 51 14.27 17.66 23.62
N GLU A 52 13.64 17.58 22.45
CA GLU A 52 12.95 18.72 21.82
C GLU A 52 11.44 18.63 22.06
N VAL A 53 10.79 19.80 22.16
CA VAL A 53 9.35 19.96 22.37
C VAL A 53 8.74 20.64 21.15
N PHE A 54 7.64 20.06 20.65
CA PHE A 54 6.99 20.49 19.41
C PHE A 54 5.52 20.77 19.66
N ASP A 55 5.01 21.88 19.13
CA ASP A 55 3.58 22.19 19.11
C ASP A 55 3.03 21.76 17.75
N VAL A 56 2.37 20.62 17.73
CA VAL A 56 1.83 20.02 16.50
C VAL A 56 0.35 20.31 16.31
N THR A 57 -0.22 21.28 17.04
CA THR A 57 -1.66 21.60 17.00
C THR A 57 -2.18 21.78 15.58
N ASP A 58 -1.49 22.60 14.78
CA ASP A 58 -1.87 22.87 13.38
C ASP A 58 -1.58 21.70 12.43
N PHE A 59 -0.77 20.73 12.87
CA PHE A 59 -0.41 19.56 12.08
C PHE A 59 -1.35 18.36 12.28
N VAL A 60 -2.12 18.34 13.38
CA VAL A 60 -2.99 17.21 13.75
C VAL A 60 -3.91 16.81 12.58
N GLU A 61 -4.59 17.79 11.98
CA GLU A 61 -5.51 17.56 10.86
C GLU A 61 -4.78 17.24 9.53
N LEU A 62 -3.52 17.67 9.40
CA LEU A 62 -2.68 17.46 8.22
C LEU A 62 -1.92 16.12 8.25
N HIS A 63 -1.97 15.41 9.38
CA HIS A 63 -1.21 14.19 9.59
C HIS A 63 -1.67 13.08 8.64
N PRO A 64 -0.78 12.45 7.84
CA PRO A 64 -1.16 11.46 6.82
C PRO A 64 -1.83 10.18 7.34
N GLY A 65 -1.69 9.89 8.64
CA GLY A 65 -2.35 8.80 9.34
C GLY A 65 -3.68 9.21 10.01
N GLY A 66 -4.14 10.44 9.78
CA GLY A 66 -5.30 11.05 10.44
C GLY A 66 -4.98 11.63 11.83
N PRO A 67 -5.89 12.47 12.37
CA PRO A 67 -5.72 13.13 13.66
C PRO A 67 -5.68 12.15 14.83
N ASP A 68 -6.48 11.08 14.77
CA ASP A 68 -6.56 10.09 15.85
C ASP A 68 -5.21 9.46 16.19
N LYS A 69 -4.33 9.24 15.21
CA LYS A 69 -3.04 8.56 15.41
C LYS A 69 -1.99 9.46 16.05
N ILE A 70 -1.92 10.72 15.63
CA ILE A 70 -0.98 11.68 16.20
C ILE A 70 -1.42 12.12 17.61
N LEU A 71 -2.72 12.20 17.87
CA LEU A 71 -3.27 12.52 19.18
C LEU A 71 -2.97 11.46 20.26
N LEU A 72 -2.64 10.22 19.88
CA LEU A 72 -2.14 9.22 20.84
C LEU A 72 -0.84 9.65 21.52
N ALA A 73 -0.03 10.46 20.84
CA ALA A 73 1.21 11.00 21.39
C ALA A 73 1.02 12.33 22.13
N ALA A 74 -0.20 12.87 22.18
CA ALA A 74 -0.47 14.19 22.73
C ALA A 74 0.00 14.28 24.19
N GLY A 75 0.79 15.31 24.48
CA GLY A 75 1.44 15.55 25.76
C GLY A 75 2.42 14.44 26.17
N GLY A 76 3.09 13.80 25.21
CA GLY A 76 3.98 12.66 25.44
C GLY A 76 5.07 12.49 24.37
N PRO A 77 5.92 11.45 24.50
CA PRO A 77 7.00 11.14 23.57
C PRO A 77 6.51 10.53 22.26
N LEU A 78 7.11 10.93 21.14
CA LEU A 78 6.87 10.39 19.80
C LEU A 78 7.58 9.04 19.59
N GLU A 79 8.65 8.75 20.34
CA GLU A 79 9.54 7.61 20.14
C GLU A 79 8.81 6.25 20.10
N PRO A 80 7.86 5.93 21.01
CA PRO A 80 7.13 4.66 20.96
C PRO A 80 6.31 4.50 19.67
N PHE A 81 5.77 5.59 19.14
CA PHE A 81 4.96 5.59 17.92
C PHE A 81 5.84 5.56 16.67
N TRP A 82 6.96 6.28 16.68
CA TRP A 82 7.91 6.31 15.57
C TRP A 82 8.66 4.98 15.41
N ALA A 83 8.90 4.28 16.52
CA ALA A 83 9.43 2.91 16.49
C ALA A 83 8.53 1.96 15.68
N LEU A 84 7.20 2.14 15.71
CA LEU A 84 6.22 1.35 14.96
C LEU A 84 6.05 1.79 13.49
N TYR A 85 6.36 3.05 13.21
CA TYR A 85 6.16 3.65 11.89
C TYR A 85 7.44 4.35 11.43
N ALA A 86 8.47 3.61 11.03
CA ALA A 86 9.77 4.21 10.68
C ALA A 86 9.75 5.10 9.43
N VAL A 87 8.60 5.23 8.75
CA VAL A 87 8.39 6.34 7.78
C VAL A 87 8.65 7.70 8.44
N HIS A 88 8.39 7.84 9.74
CA HIS A 88 8.66 9.08 10.46
C HIS A 88 10.15 9.32 10.73
N SER A 89 10.98 8.29 10.66
CA SER A 89 12.44 8.41 10.75
C SER A 89 13.09 8.89 9.43
N GLN A 90 12.31 9.11 8.37
CA GLN A 90 12.84 9.63 7.11
C GLN A 90 13.23 11.12 7.25
N PRO A 91 14.32 11.58 6.60
CA PRO A 91 14.82 12.95 6.76
C PRO A 91 13.78 14.05 6.54
N HIS A 92 12.91 13.89 5.54
CA HIS A 92 11.88 14.87 5.23
C HIS A 92 10.79 14.98 6.32
N VAL A 93 10.52 13.91 7.08
CA VAL A 93 9.57 13.95 8.21
C VAL A 93 10.20 14.61 9.43
N LEU A 94 11.49 14.36 9.66
CA LEU A 94 12.26 15.08 10.68
C LEU A 94 12.37 16.57 10.37
N GLU A 95 12.55 16.94 9.11
CA GLU A 95 12.52 18.35 8.66
C GLU A 95 11.16 18.98 8.90
N LEU A 96 10.07 18.30 8.53
CA LEU A 96 8.71 18.77 8.80
C LEU A 96 8.45 18.95 10.30
N LEU A 97 8.88 18.01 11.14
CA LEU A 97 8.71 18.11 12.60
C LEU A 97 9.45 19.34 13.17
N ARG A 98 10.63 19.68 12.62
CA ARG A 98 11.40 20.84 13.10
C ARG A 98 10.67 22.17 12.94
N ASP A 99 9.81 22.31 11.93
CA ASP A 99 9.02 23.52 11.73
C ASP A 99 8.04 23.78 12.90
N TYR A 100 7.72 22.74 13.67
CA TYR A 100 6.84 22.79 14.84
C TYR A 100 7.59 22.92 16.17
N LYS A 101 8.92 23.09 16.17
CA LYS A 101 9.71 23.15 17.42
C LYS A 101 9.38 24.43 18.20
N VAL A 102 8.93 24.26 19.45
CA VAL A 102 8.61 25.35 20.37
C VAL A 102 9.53 25.39 21.60
N GLY A 103 10.27 24.30 21.89
CA GLY A 103 11.05 24.22 23.12
C GLY A 103 12.04 23.07 23.19
N GLU A 104 12.64 22.94 24.36
CA GLU A 104 13.46 21.79 24.78
C GLU A 104 13.02 21.30 26.16
N LEU A 105 13.23 20.03 26.44
CA LEU A 105 13.01 19.47 27.78
C LEU A 105 14.09 19.96 28.75
N ASN A 106 13.71 20.09 30.01
CA ASN A 106 14.69 20.26 31.09
C ASN A 106 15.67 19.07 31.13
N PRO A 107 16.97 19.28 31.41
CA PRO A 107 17.96 18.20 31.42
C PRO A 107 17.62 17.02 32.35
N GLU A 108 16.92 17.30 33.44
CA GLU A 108 16.45 16.29 34.41
C GLU A 108 15.34 15.40 33.84
N ASP A 109 14.57 15.93 32.88
CA ASP A 109 13.49 15.25 32.17
C ASP A 109 13.96 14.64 30.82
N ALA A 110 15.19 14.95 30.38
CA ALA A 110 15.75 14.49 29.10
C ALA A 110 15.99 12.98 29.05
N ALA A 111 16.16 12.33 30.19
CA ALA A 111 16.20 10.87 30.27
C ALA A 111 14.80 10.31 30.06
N LEU A 112 14.61 9.49 29.02
CA LEU A 112 13.40 8.66 28.91
C LEU A 112 13.35 7.73 30.14
N PRO A 113 12.21 7.57 30.82
CA PRO A 113 12.06 6.47 31.76
C PRO A 113 12.39 5.17 31.03
N ALA A 114 13.25 4.34 31.63
CA ALA A 114 13.61 3.02 31.12
C ALA A 114 12.38 2.09 31.14
N GLY A 115 11.46 2.30 30.20
CA GLY A 115 10.55 1.26 29.77
C GLY A 115 11.29 0.43 28.74
N ASP A 116 11.30 -0.89 28.93
CA ASP A 116 11.81 -1.87 27.98
C ASP A 116 11.24 -1.59 26.58
N THR A 117 11.96 -0.83 25.77
CA THR A 117 11.63 -0.60 24.37
C THR A 117 12.20 -1.77 23.57
N GLU A 118 11.67 -2.96 23.82
CA GLU A 118 11.86 -4.06 22.88
C GLU A 118 11.34 -3.59 21.51
N ASP A 119 12.22 -3.63 20.52
CA ASP A 119 11.91 -3.30 19.13
C ASP A 119 10.68 -4.10 18.69
N PRO A 120 9.55 -3.46 18.37
CA PRO A 120 8.30 -4.19 18.09
C PRO A 120 8.41 -5.07 16.84
N PHE A 121 9.43 -4.87 16.02
CA PHE A 121 9.76 -5.66 14.84
C PHE A 121 10.79 -6.76 15.08
N ALA A 122 11.28 -6.97 16.31
CA ALA A 122 12.29 -7.98 16.61
C ALA A 122 11.83 -9.41 16.24
N GLY A 123 10.51 -9.67 16.32
CA GLY A 123 9.89 -10.94 15.96
C GLY A 123 9.55 -11.09 14.47
N ASP A 124 9.89 -10.13 13.62
CA ASP A 124 9.61 -10.22 12.19
C ASP A 124 10.43 -11.36 11.53
N PRO A 125 9.88 -12.05 10.50
CA PRO A 125 10.59 -13.12 9.81
C PRO A 125 11.82 -12.59 9.03
N PRO A 126 12.83 -13.44 8.76
CA PRO A 126 13.88 -13.10 7.80
C PRO A 126 13.31 -13.09 6.37
N ARG A 127 13.90 -12.28 5.48
CA ARG A 127 13.49 -12.15 4.08
C ARG A 127 14.65 -12.35 3.12
N HIS A 128 14.33 -12.65 1.87
CA HIS A 128 15.34 -12.87 0.83
C HIS A 128 16.13 -11.58 0.55
N PRO A 129 17.47 -11.62 0.52
CA PRO A 129 18.31 -10.43 0.40
C PRO A 129 18.25 -9.74 -0.96
N ALA A 130 17.77 -10.43 -2.01
CA ALA A 130 17.62 -9.83 -3.33
C ALA A 130 16.43 -8.86 -3.44
N LEU A 131 15.53 -8.83 -2.46
CA LEU A 131 14.40 -7.90 -2.47
C LEU A 131 14.89 -6.44 -2.43
N ARG A 132 14.25 -5.58 -3.23
CA ARG A 132 14.46 -4.13 -3.18
C ARG A 132 13.62 -3.56 -2.04
N VAL A 133 14.28 -3.32 -0.91
CA VAL A 133 13.63 -2.82 0.31
C VAL A 133 13.42 -1.32 0.23
N ASN A 134 12.17 -0.87 0.38
CA ASN A 134 11.83 0.55 0.49
C ASN A 134 11.58 0.98 1.95
N SER A 135 11.24 0.04 2.84
CA SER A 135 11.15 0.26 4.28
C SER A 135 11.50 -1.02 5.03
N LEU A 136 12.32 -0.90 6.07
CA LEU A 136 12.66 -2.04 6.93
C LEU A 136 11.62 -2.26 8.05
N LYS A 137 11.03 -1.18 8.57
CA LYS A 137 10.13 -1.19 9.74
C LYS A 137 9.00 -0.18 9.55
N PRO A 138 7.78 -0.60 9.21
CA PRO A 138 7.40 -1.96 8.85
C PRO A 138 8.05 -2.42 7.54
N PHE A 139 8.29 -3.73 7.41
CA PHE A 139 8.95 -4.29 6.23
C PHE A 139 8.10 -4.11 4.95
N ASN A 140 8.68 -3.46 3.95
CA ASN A 140 8.08 -3.26 2.65
C ASN A 140 9.16 -3.39 1.55
N ALA A 141 8.95 -4.31 0.62
CA ALA A 141 9.93 -4.61 -0.43
C ALA A 141 9.26 -5.22 -1.67
N GLU A 142 9.88 -5.01 -2.82
CA GLU A 142 9.48 -5.56 -4.12
C GLU A 142 10.58 -6.44 -4.70
N PRO A 143 10.26 -7.43 -5.55
CA PRO A 143 11.29 -8.14 -6.30
C PRO A 143 12.01 -7.17 -7.27
N PRO A 144 13.27 -7.45 -7.61
CA PRO A 144 13.91 -6.77 -8.73
C PRO A 144 13.07 -6.91 -10.02
N PRO A 145 12.87 -5.83 -10.80
CA PRO A 145 12.14 -5.84 -12.07
C PRO A 145 12.56 -6.97 -13.02
N GLU A 146 13.86 -7.27 -13.08
CA GLU A 146 14.45 -8.33 -13.90
C GLU A 146 14.04 -9.75 -13.49
N LEU A 147 13.56 -9.93 -12.24
CA LEU A 147 13.05 -11.20 -11.72
C LEU A 147 11.51 -11.26 -11.74
N LEU A 148 10.83 -10.12 -11.76
CA LEU A 148 9.38 -10.00 -11.61
C LEU A 148 8.61 -10.88 -12.61
N THR A 149 9.08 -10.95 -13.86
CA THR A 149 8.40 -11.64 -14.96
C THR A 149 9.05 -12.97 -15.36
N GLN A 150 10.06 -13.45 -14.63
CA GLN A 150 10.76 -14.70 -14.96
C GLN A 150 9.91 -15.96 -14.77
N SER A 151 8.88 -15.88 -13.92
CA SER A 151 7.94 -16.96 -13.69
C SER A 151 6.52 -16.39 -13.67
N PHE A 152 5.56 -17.17 -14.18
CA PHE A 152 4.15 -16.80 -14.11
C PHE A 152 3.65 -16.74 -12.67
N LEU A 153 4.07 -17.68 -11.82
CA LEU A 153 3.86 -17.64 -10.38
C LEU A 153 5.14 -17.11 -9.72
N THR A 154 5.03 -15.97 -9.06
CA THR A 154 6.14 -15.38 -8.31
C THR A 154 6.49 -16.30 -7.14
N PRO A 155 7.77 -16.72 -6.97
CA PRO A 155 8.20 -17.48 -5.80
C PRO A 155 7.84 -16.76 -4.50
N ASN A 156 7.51 -17.52 -3.46
CA ASN A 156 7.01 -16.98 -2.19
C ASN A 156 7.99 -15.98 -1.54
N GLU A 157 9.29 -16.25 -1.69
CA GLU A 157 10.42 -15.48 -1.16
C GLU A 157 10.66 -14.16 -1.91
N LEU A 158 10.13 -14.05 -3.14
CA LEU A 158 10.25 -12.87 -4.01
C LEU A 158 8.92 -12.12 -4.17
N PHE A 159 7.81 -12.69 -3.71
CA PHE A 159 6.50 -12.04 -3.76
C PHE A 159 6.56 -10.73 -2.96
N PHE A 160 6.13 -9.62 -3.58
CA PHE A 160 6.24 -8.30 -2.97
C PHE A 160 5.57 -8.28 -1.59
N THR A 161 6.22 -7.65 -0.62
CA THR A 161 5.72 -7.61 0.76
C THR A 161 5.35 -6.18 1.11
N ARG A 162 4.11 -5.98 1.56
CA ARG A 162 3.63 -4.71 2.11
C ARG A 162 3.10 -4.94 3.52
N ASN A 163 3.81 -4.46 4.53
CA ASN A 163 3.38 -4.46 5.93
C ASN A 163 3.14 -3.02 6.41
N HIS A 164 2.05 -2.79 7.13
CA HIS A 164 1.81 -1.50 7.81
C HIS A 164 2.34 -1.49 9.24
N LEU A 165 2.51 -2.68 9.83
CA LEU A 165 2.71 -2.95 11.24
C LEU A 165 3.64 -4.17 11.39
N PRO A 166 4.13 -4.48 12.60
CA PRO A 166 4.91 -5.69 12.87
C PRO A 166 4.18 -6.96 12.47
N VAL A 167 4.93 -7.99 12.08
CA VAL A 167 4.35 -9.28 11.65
C VAL A 167 3.95 -10.08 12.90
N PRO A 168 2.67 -10.44 13.07
CA PRO A 168 2.23 -11.25 14.19
C PRO A 168 2.99 -12.58 14.30
N ALA A 169 3.31 -12.98 15.53
CA ALA A 169 3.77 -14.32 15.87
C ALA A 169 2.53 -15.13 16.31
N VAL A 170 2.11 -16.07 15.48
CA VAL A 170 0.85 -16.82 15.68
C VAL A 170 1.14 -18.27 15.97
N GLU A 171 0.65 -18.77 17.10
CA GLU A 171 0.69 -20.19 17.43
C GLU A 171 -0.52 -20.91 16.79
N PRO A 172 -0.33 -21.90 15.89
CA PRO A 172 -1.42 -22.41 15.05
C PRO A 172 -2.52 -23.13 15.84
N GLY A 173 -2.17 -23.79 16.95
CA GLY A 173 -3.12 -24.52 17.78
C GLY A 173 -4.12 -23.61 18.54
N SER A 174 -3.68 -22.41 18.91
CA SER A 174 -4.49 -21.43 19.66
C SER A 174 -5.19 -20.42 18.76
N TYR A 175 -4.77 -20.28 17.50
CA TYR A 175 -5.41 -19.40 16.52
C TYR A 175 -6.93 -19.65 16.40
N ARG A 176 -7.70 -18.57 16.40
CA ARG A 176 -9.16 -18.58 16.15
C ARG A 176 -9.54 -17.46 15.20
N LEU A 177 -10.31 -17.82 14.18
CA LEU A 177 -10.99 -16.90 13.28
C LEU A 177 -12.43 -16.69 13.77
N ARG A 178 -12.77 -15.44 14.10
CA ARG A 178 -14.15 -15.05 14.43
C ARG A 178 -14.90 -14.66 13.16
N VAL A 179 -16.10 -15.21 12.95
CA VAL A 179 -16.97 -14.89 11.80
C VAL A 179 -18.35 -14.52 12.31
N GLU A 180 -18.79 -13.28 12.07
CA GLU A 180 -20.02 -12.72 12.61
C GLU A 180 -21.03 -12.41 11.52
N ALA A 181 -22.22 -12.99 11.64
CA ALA A 181 -23.36 -12.71 10.79
C ALA A 181 -24.25 -11.60 11.39
N PRO A 182 -25.09 -10.94 10.57
CA PRO A 182 -26.10 -10.02 11.09
C PRO A 182 -27.02 -10.75 12.08
N GLY A 183 -27.33 -10.11 13.22
CA GLY A 183 -28.14 -10.71 14.28
C GLY A 183 -27.37 -11.45 15.38
N GLY A 184 -26.04 -11.33 15.40
CA GLY A 184 -25.21 -11.71 16.55
C GLY A 184 -24.75 -13.18 16.59
N ARG A 185 -25.11 -13.99 15.59
CA ARG A 185 -24.54 -15.33 15.44
C ARG A 185 -23.07 -15.22 15.04
N ALA A 186 -22.19 -15.83 15.82
CA ALA A 186 -20.76 -15.86 15.58
C ALA A 186 -20.22 -17.29 15.54
N LEU A 187 -19.34 -17.57 14.58
CA LEU A 187 -18.48 -18.75 14.58
C LEU A 187 -17.11 -18.38 15.14
N SER A 188 -16.50 -19.31 15.88
CA SER A 188 -15.09 -19.27 16.24
C SER A 188 -14.43 -20.52 15.65
N LEU A 189 -13.63 -20.34 14.61
CA LEU A 189 -13.05 -21.43 13.83
C LEU A 189 -11.55 -21.53 14.13
N SER A 190 -11.10 -22.70 14.54
CA SER A 190 -9.66 -23.03 14.52
C SER A 190 -9.16 -23.20 13.08
N LEU A 191 -7.84 -23.13 12.89
CA LEU A 191 -7.22 -23.41 11.59
C LEU A 191 -7.58 -24.82 11.07
N ALA A 192 -7.60 -25.82 11.96
CA ALA A 192 -7.97 -27.19 11.61
C ALA A 192 -9.43 -27.31 11.16
N GLU A 193 -10.35 -26.60 11.82
CA GLU A 193 -11.76 -26.58 11.42
C GLU A 193 -11.97 -25.87 10.09
N LEU A 194 -11.27 -24.75 9.84
CA LEU A 194 -11.33 -24.05 8.56
C LEU A 194 -10.88 -24.96 7.41
N ARG A 195 -9.82 -25.76 7.61
CA ARG A 195 -9.30 -26.72 6.62
C ARG A 195 -10.22 -27.94 6.41
N ARG A 196 -10.87 -28.44 7.47
CA ARG A 196 -11.67 -29.68 7.42
C ARG A 196 -13.13 -29.46 7.06
N ARG A 197 -13.75 -28.36 7.51
CA ARG A 197 -15.21 -28.13 7.36
C ARG A 197 -15.57 -27.59 5.97
N PHE A 198 -14.65 -26.92 5.30
CA PHE A 198 -14.91 -26.25 4.03
C PHE A 198 -14.06 -26.88 2.92
N PRO A 199 -14.63 -27.17 1.73
CA PRO A 199 -13.86 -27.64 0.60
C PRO A 199 -12.74 -26.65 0.25
N LYS A 200 -11.51 -27.15 0.07
CA LYS A 200 -10.40 -26.34 -0.40
C LYS A 200 -10.66 -25.93 -1.85
N HIS A 201 -10.67 -24.63 -2.11
CA HIS A 201 -10.69 -24.06 -3.46
C HIS A 201 -9.35 -23.39 -3.74
N GLU A 202 -8.92 -23.44 -4.99
CA GLU A 202 -7.65 -22.85 -5.43
C GLU A 202 -7.89 -21.81 -6.52
N VAL A 203 -7.28 -20.64 -6.36
CA VAL A 203 -7.44 -19.50 -7.25
C VAL A 203 -6.06 -18.91 -7.53
N THR A 204 -5.71 -18.78 -8.80
CA THR A 204 -4.51 -18.05 -9.20
C THR A 204 -4.86 -16.59 -9.38
N ALA A 205 -4.32 -15.72 -8.53
CA ALA A 205 -4.63 -14.30 -8.54
C ALA A 205 -3.38 -13.45 -8.37
N THR A 206 -3.33 -12.37 -9.14
CA THR A 206 -2.33 -11.31 -8.98
C THR A 206 -2.79 -10.34 -7.91
N LEU A 207 -1.91 -10.03 -6.96
CA LEU A 207 -2.13 -8.93 -6.03
C LEU A 207 -1.29 -7.74 -6.50
N GLN A 208 -1.92 -6.57 -6.59
CA GLN A 208 -1.25 -5.31 -6.90
C GLN A 208 -1.52 -4.30 -5.78
N CYS A 209 -0.47 -3.64 -5.30
CA CYS A 209 -0.61 -2.53 -4.36
C CYS A 209 -1.19 -1.30 -5.07
N ALA A 210 -2.04 -0.52 -4.40
CA ALA A 210 -2.56 0.75 -4.92
C ALA A 210 -1.43 1.73 -5.32
N GLY A 211 -0.29 1.62 -4.63
CA GLY A 211 0.88 2.46 -4.83
C GLY A 211 1.91 1.89 -5.80
N ASN A 212 1.60 0.83 -6.56
CA ASN A 212 2.53 0.35 -7.59
C ASN A 212 2.88 1.50 -8.55
N ARG A 213 4.15 1.62 -8.95
CA ARG A 213 4.67 2.69 -9.81
C ARG A 213 4.53 4.11 -9.24
N ARG A 214 4.46 4.26 -7.90
CA ARG A 214 4.38 5.57 -7.23
C ARG A 214 5.58 6.46 -7.57
N SER A 215 6.77 5.88 -7.72
CA SER A 215 8.00 6.64 -8.02
C SER A 215 7.88 7.50 -9.29
N GLU A 216 7.08 7.07 -10.27
CA GLU A 216 6.81 7.83 -11.49
C GLU A 216 5.96 9.07 -11.25
N MET A 217 4.98 8.99 -10.33
CA MET A 217 4.20 10.16 -9.89
C MET A 217 5.07 11.18 -9.15
N SER A 218 6.01 10.70 -8.32
CA SER A 218 6.96 11.57 -7.62
C SER A 218 7.85 12.39 -8.56
N ARG A 219 8.07 11.95 -9.81
CA ARG A 219 8.82 12.71 -10.83
C ARG A 219 8.05 13.91 -11.36
N VAL A 220 6.72 13.89 -11.30
CA VAL A 220 5.88 15.03 -11.69
C VAL A 220 5.81 16.05 -10.56
N ARG A 221 5.42 15.58 -9.37
CA ARG A 221 5.35 16.38 -8.14
C ARG A 221 5.46 15.43 -6.94
N PRO A 222 6.16 15.79 -5.85
CA PRO A 222 6.29 14.93 -4.67
C PRO A 222 4.93 14.46 -4.12
N VAL A 223 4.88 13.21 -3.66
CA VAL A 223 3.68 12.55 -3.10
C VAL A 223 4.03 11.87 -1.78
N LYS A 224 3.05 11.63 -0.90
CA LYS A 224 3.28 10.86 0.34
C LYS A 224 3.00 9.37 0.12
N GLY A 225 3.99 8.52 0.40
CA GLY A 225 3.88 7.06 0.36
C GLY A 225 5.21 6.38 0.06
N LEU A 226 5.21 5.04 0.13
CA LEU A 226 6.39 4.24 -0.19
C LEU A 226 6.77 4.39 -1.67
N ALA A 227 8.06 4.61 -1.95
CA ALA A 227 8.59 4.85 -3.28
C ALA A 227 8.72 3.54 -4.08
N TRP A 228 7.59 2.89 -4.36
CA TRP A 228 7.53 1.69 -5.21
C TRP A 228 7.94 2.01 -6.64
N ASP A 229 8.72 1.10 -7.23
CA ASP A 229 8.93 1.00 -8.67
C ASP A 229 7.79 0.17 -9.30
N ILE A 230 8.07 -0.63 -10.32
CA ILE A 230 7.06 -1.43 -11.04
C ILE A 230 6.65 -2.74 -10.34
N GLY A 231 7.34 -3.12 -9.26
CA GLY A 231 7.31 -4.45 -8.65
C GLY A 231 6.40 -4.59 -7.42
N ALA A 232 5.57 -3.61 -7.08
CA ALA A 232 4.54 -3.76 -6.04
C ALA A 232 3.32 -4.55 -6.56
N ILE A 233 3.60 -5.66 -7.26
CA ILE A 233 2.69 -6.58 -7.91
C ILE A 233 3.33 -7.97 -7.94
N SER A 234 2.58 -9.02 -7.67
CA SER A 234 3.06 -10.41 -7.78
C SER A 234 1.88 -11.37 -7.92
N THR A 235 2.13 -12.57 -8.45
CA THR A 235 1.09 -13.57 -8.73
C THR A 235 1.37 -14.87 -8.02
N ALA A 236 0.34 -15.45 -7.38
CA ALA A 236 0.44 -16.74 -6.71
C ALA A 236 -0.84 -17.56 -6.92
N ARG A 237 -0.70 -18.89 -6.74
CA ARG A 237 -1.84 -19.80 -6.59
C ARG A 237 -2.22 -19.90 -5.12
N TRP A 238 -3.36 -19.36 -4.76
CA TRP A 238 -3.87 -19.32 -3.40
C TRP A 238 -4.79 -20.51 -3.15
N GLY A 239 -4.67 -21.15 -1.98
CA GLY A 239 -5.51 -22.27 -1.56
C GLY A 239 -6.19 -21.99 -0.23
N GLY A 240 -7.50 -22.22 -0.15
CA GLY A 240 -8.26 -21.86 1.04
C GLY A 240 -9.74 -22.27 1.01
N ALA A 241 -10.45 -21.90 2.07
CA ALA A 241 -11.91 -21.96 2.08
C ALA A 241 -12.48 -20.79 1.28
N ARG A 242 -13.58 -20.98 0.54
CA ARG A 242 -14.29 -19.85 -0.07
C ARG A 242 -14.93 -19.00 1.03
N LEU A 243 -14.79 -17.68 0.95
CA LEU A 243 -15.44 -16.76 1.91
C LEU A 243 -16.97 -16.95 1.88
N ARG A 244 -17.54 -17.16 0.69
CA ARG A 244 -18.96 -17.49 0.50
C ARG A 244 -19.40 -18.62 1.43
N ASP A 245 -18.72 -19.76 1.40
CA ASP A 245 -19.11 -20.96 2.13
C ASP A 245 -19.04 -20.76 3.65
N VAL A 246 -18.03 -20.00 4.10
CA VAL A 246 -17.87 -19.66 5.51
C VAL A 246 -18.97 -18.70 5.99
N LEU A 247 -19.36 -17.72 5.19
CA LEU A 247 -20.45 -16.80 5.51
C LEU A 247 -21.82 -17.51 5.52
N LEU A 248 -22.08 -18.38 4.55
CA LEU A 248 -23.29 -19.23 4.54
C LEU A 248 -23.34 -20.13 5.77
N ALA A 249 -22.22 -20.75 6.13
CA ALA A 249 -22.10 -21.55 7.35
C ALA A 249 -22.20 -20.69 8.62
N ALA A 250 -21.94 -19.39 8.57
CA ALA A 250 -22.20 -18.44 9.65
C ALA A 250 -23.67 -17.97 9.69
N GLY A 251 -24.51 -18.37 8.73
CA GLY A 251 -25.95 -18.06 8.69
C GLY A 251 -26.29 -16.79 7.92
N VAL A 252 -25.34 -16.21 7.16
CA VAL A 252 -25.59 -15.08 6.27
C VAL A 252 -26.47 -15.55 5.11
N ARG A 253 -27.56 -14.83 4.84
CA ARG A 253 -28.51 -15.19 3.77
C ARG A 253 -28.01 -14.71 2.41
N ASP A 254 -28.25 -15.53 1.40
CA ASP A 254 -27.98 -15.21 0.00
C ASP A 254 -29.18 -14.43 -0.60
N ASN A 255 -29.40 -13.19 -0.17
CA ASN A 255 -30.48 -12.32 -0.69
C ASN A 255 -30.07 -11.61 -2.00
N THR A 256 -29.21 -12.20 -2.82
CA THR A 256 -28.56 -11.56 -3.98
C THR A 256 -29.48 -11.28 -5.19
N GLY A 257 -30.79 -11.09 -4.99
CA GLY A 257 -31.76 -10.83 -6.06
C GLY A 257 -32.89 -9.84 -5.76
N GLY A 258 -32.95 -9.23 -4.57
CA GLY A 258 -33.97 -8.24 -4.23
C GLY A 258 -33.40 -6.82 -4.14
N ASP A 259 -34.03 -5.86 -4.83
CA ASP A 259 -33.71 -4.42 -4.82
C ASP A 259 -33.98 -3.72 -3.46
N SER A 260 -34.10 -4.45 -2.34
CA SER A 260 -34.69 -3.91 -1.10
C SER A 260 -33.86 -4.00 0.19
N ASP A 261 -32.60 -4.44 0.16
CA ASP A 261 -31.71 -4.36 1.33
C ASP A 261 -30.49 -3.50 1.00
N GLY A 262 -30.11 -2.57 1.88
CA GLY A 262 -29.02 -1.59 1.67
C GLY A 262 -27.67 -2.20 1.26
N GLU A 263 -26.71 -1.35 0.89
CA GLU A 263 -25.37 -1.83 0.53
C GLU A 263 -24.63 -2.40 1.76
N TRP A 264 -24.72 -3.72 1.96
CA TRP A 264 -23.99 -4.44 3.01
C TRP A 264 -22.54 -4.71 2.61
N HIS A 265 -21.68 -4.80 3.61
CA HIS A 265 -20.24 -5.06 3.49
C HIS A 265 -19.82 -6.24 4.36
N VAL A 266 -18.68 -6.84 3.99
CA VAL A 266 -17.94 -7.78 4.85
C VAL A 266 -16.65 -7.08 5.26
N CYS A 267 -16.53 -6.81 6.55
CA CYS A 267 -15.39 -6.19 7.19
C CYS A 267 -14.41 -7.26 7.67
N PHE A 268 -13.13 -6.97 7.53
CA PHE A 268 -12.03 -7.85 7.91
C PHE A 268 -11.09 -7.11 8.86
N GLU A 269 -10.56 -7.82 9.84
CA GLU A 269 -9.51 -7.30 10.72
C GLU A 269 -8.34 -8.29 10.78
N GLY A 270 -7.12 -7.77 10.72
CA GLY A 270 -5.89 -8.51 10.98
C GLY A 270 -5.54 -8.59 12.47
N LEU A 271 -4.62 -9.48 12.81
CA LEU A 271 -4.01 -9.58 14.13
C LEU A 271 -2.96 -8.48 14.37
N ASP A 272 -2.44 -7.85 13.32
CA ASP A 272 -1.49 -6.76 13.42
C ASP A 272 -2.20 -5.49 13.90
N THR A 273 -1.71 -4.93 15.02
CA THR A 273 -2.25 -3.73 15.65
C THR A 273 -1.17 -2.66 15.81
N ASP A 274 -1.58 -1.41 15.80
CA ASP A 274 -0.70 -0.30 16.19
C ASP A 274 -0.56 -0.15 17.71
N ALA A 275 0.17 0.89 18.16
CA ALA A 275 0.36 1.21 19.58
C ALA A 275 -0.94 1.38 20.38
N SER A 276 -2.04 1.79 19.72
CA SER A 276 -3.35 1.93 20.37
C SER A 276 -4.14 0.63 20.44
N GLY A 277 -3.62 -0.46 19.87
CA GLY A 277 -4.37 -1.71 19.72
C GLY A 277 -5.35 -1.70 18.54
N THR A 278 -5.33 -0.68 17.67
CA THR A 278 -6.20 -0.63 16.49
C THR A 278 -5.66 -1.59 15.42
N PRO A 279 -6.46 -2.55 14.93
CA PRO A 279 -6.01 -3.53 13.95
C PRO A 279 -6.00 -2.98 12.52
N TYR A 280 -5.16 -3.55 11.65
CA TYR A 280 -5.37 -3.42 10.20
C TYR A 280 -6.75 -3.90 9.80
N GLY A 281 -7.47 -3.10 9.01
CA GLY A 281 -8.84 -3.43 8.61
C GLY A 281 -9.20 -2.92 7.22
N ALA A 282 -10.09 -3.66 6.57
CA ALA A 282 -10.65 -3.32 5.27
C ALA A 282 -12.02 -3.98 5.10
N SER A 283 -12.74 -3.62 4.03
CA SER A 283 -14.00 -4.30 3.68
C SER A 283 -14.18 -4.47 2.19
N ILE A 284 -15.05 -5.41 1.81
CA ILE A 284 -15.58 -5.57 0.45
C ILE A 284 -17.12 -5.61 0.48
N PRO A 285 -17.81 -5.31 -0.64
CA PRO A 285 -19.26 -5.47 -0.71
C PRO A 285 -19.69 -6.92 -0.45
N LEU A 286 -20.78 -7.11 0.29
CA LEU A 286 -21.31 -8.45 0.61
C LEU A 286 -21.65 -9.25 -0.66
N LYS A 287 -22.17 -8.58 -1.69
CA LYS A 287 -22.47 -9.20 -2.99
C LYS A 287 -21.24 -9.86 -3.62
N ARG A 288 -20.05 -9.25 -3.48
CA ARG A 288 -18.79 -9.84 -3.94
C ARG A 288 -18.37 -11.02 -3.05
N ALA A 289 -18.47 -10.87 -1.74
CA ALA A 289 -18.10 -11.91 -0.79
C ALA A 289 -18.96 -13.20 -0.95
N LEU A 290 -20.23 -13.04 -1.31
CA LEU A 290 -21.15 -14.14 -1.60
C LEU A 290 -21.07 -14.62 -3.05
N SER A 291 -20.50 -13.89 -4.01
CA SER A 291 -20.47 -14.34 -5.40
C SER A 291 -19.56 -15.57 -5.58
N ALA A 292 -20.08 -16.62 -6.20
CA ALA A 292 -19.29 -17.81 -6.55
C ALA A 292 -18.22 -17.50 -7.61
N ASP A 293 -18.52 -16.56 -8.51
CA ASP A 293 -17.65 -16.14 -9.62
C ASP A 293 -16.56 -15.18 -9.16
N ALA A 294 -16.75 -14.47 -8.04
CA ALA A 294 -15.73 -13.57 -7.49
C ALA A 294 -14.59 -14.31 -6.78
N GLU A 295 -14.76 -15.60 -6.51
CA GLU A 295 -13.72 -16.52 -5.99
C GLU A 295 -12.93 -15.99 -4.77
N VAL A 296 -13.59 -15.25 -3.88
CA VAL A 296 -12.94 -14.71 -2.67
C VAL A 296 -12.59 -15.85 -1.71
N LEU A 297 -11.33 -15.89 -1.27
CA LEU A 297 -10.80 -16.95 -0.39
C LEU A 297 -10.44 -16.43 0.99
N LEU A 298 -10.62 -17.30 1.98
CA LEU A 298 -9.85 -17.34 3.21
C LEU A 298 -8.69 -18.33 3.00
N ALA A 299 -7.60 -17.81 2.45
CA ALA A 299 -6.44 -18.59 2.04
C ALA A 299 -5.58 -18.97 3.24
N TYR A 300 -5.14 -20.23 3.28
CA TYR A 300 -4.16 -20.79 4.22
C TYR A 300 -2.97 -21.45 3.50
N GLU A 301 -2.99 -21.45 2.16
CA GLU A 301 -1.92 -21.92 1.29
C GLU A 301 -1.59 -20.88 0.19
N MET A 302 -0.32 -20.83 -0.19
CA MET A 302 0.24 -19.99 -1.25
C MET A 302 1.30 -20.77 -2.02
N ASN A 303 1.09 -20.91 -3.34
CA ASN A 303 1.91 -21.70 -4.24
C ASN A 303 2.12 -23.16 -3.77
N GLY A 304 1.05 -23.76 -3.23
CA GLY A 304 1.06 -25.15 -2.76
C GLY A 304 1.75 -25.38 -1.42
N GLN A 305 2.21 -24.32 -0.76
CA GLN A 305 2.80 -24.37 0.57
C GLN A 305 1.90 -23.62 1.56
N GLU A 306 2.12 -23.83 2.85
CA GLU A 306 1.53 -23.00 3.89
C GLU A 306 1.91 -21.52 3.71
N LEU A 307 1.02 -20.60 4.11
CA LEU A 307 1.30 -19.17 4.00
C LEU A 307 2.59 -18.80 4.75
N PRO A 308 3.55 -18.12 4.09
CA PRO A 308 4.66 -17.49 4.80
C PRO A 308 4.14 -16.42 5.78
N ARG A 309 4.89 -16.18 6.87
CA ARG A 309 4.52 -15.18 7.90
C ARG A 309 4.26 -13.79 7.32
N ASP A 310 5.12 -13.28 6.44
CA ASP A 310 4.93 -11.98 5.78
C ASP A 310 3.65 -11.90 4.93
N HIS A 311 3.16 -13.05 4.47
CA HIS A 311 2.00 -13.15 3.58
C HIS A 311 0.72 -13.53 4.30
N GLY A 312 0.71 -13.54 5.63
CA GLY A 312 -0.51 -13.60 6.43
C GLY A 312 -0.76 -14.93 7.13
N PHE A 313 0.27 -15.71 7.41
CA PHE A 313 0.16 -16.93 8.22
C PHE A 313 -0.68 -16.69 9.51
N PRO A 314 -1.66 -17.54 9.86
CA PRO A 314 -2.05 -18.77 9.17
C PRO A 314 -3.14 -18.58 8.12
N VAL A 315 -3.86 -17.45 8.13
CA VAL A 315 -4.98 -17.18 7.22
C VAL A 315 -4.97 -15.74 6.74
N ARG A 316 -5.16 -15.53 5.44
CA ARG A 316 -5.45 -14.22 4.84
C ARG A 316 -6.72 -14.24 4.02
N VAL A 317 -7.31 -13.07 3.81
CA VAL A 317 -8.26 -12.87 2.72
C VAL A 317 -7.48 -12.72 1.41
N VAL A 318 -7.98 -13.31 0.33
CA VAL A 318 -7.58 -13.02 -1.04
C VAL A 318 -8.83 -12.58 -1.79
N VAL A 319 -8.83 -11.36 -2.32
CA VAL A 319 -9.93 -10.79 -3.11
C VAL A 319 -9.48 -10.61 -4.55
N PRO A 320 -9.75 -11.59 -5.44
CA PRO A 320 -9.32 -11.53 -6.83
C PRO A 320 -9.89 -10.31 -7.57
N GLY A 321 -9.09 -9.70 -8.45
CA GLY A 321 -9.47 -8.52 -9.25
C GLY A 321 -9.62 -7.21 -8.46
N VAL A 322 -9.23 -7.19 -7.19
CA VAL A 322 -9.32 -6.03 -6.29
C VAL A 322 -7.93 -5.67 -5.78
N VAL A 323 -7.73 -4.39 -5.48
CA VAL A 323 -6.48 -3.87 -4.90
C VAL A 323 -6.04 -4.65 -3.66
N GLY A 324 -4.72 -4.85 -3.53
CA GLY A 324 -4.13 -5.70 -2.49
C GLY A 324 -4.49 -5.29 -1.05
N ALA A 325 -4.83 -4.01 -0.81
CA ALA A 325 -5.25 -3.50 0.50
C ALA A 325 -6.51 -4.20 1.06
N ARG A 326 -7.36 -4.79 0.21
CA ARG A 326 -8.57 -5.49 0.68
C ARG A 326 -8.32 -6.97 1.01
N SER A 327 -7.13 -7.48 0.67
CA SER A 327 -6.69 -8.85 0.97
C SER A 327 -5.99 -8.90 2.33
N VAL A 328 -6.74 -8.66 3.42
CA VAL A 328 -6.27 -8.58 4.80
C VAL A 328 -5.49 -9.82 5.22
N LYS A 329 -4.29 -9.61 5.78
CA LYS A 329 -3.40 -10.66 6.27
C LYS A 329 -3.63 -10.93 7.75
N TRP A 330 -3.14 -12.07 8.24
CA TRP A 330 -3.21 -12.46 9.66
C TRP A 330 -4.64 -12.34 10.21
N LEU A 331 -5.61 -12.84 9.45
CA LEU A 331 -7.03 -12.55 9.65
C LEU A 331 -7.51 -13.01 11.02
N ARG A 332 -8.07 -12.11 11.83
CA ARG A 332 -8.66 -12.42 13.13
C ARG A 332 -10.19 -12.44 13.12
N SER A 333 -10.80 -11.56 12.32
CA SER A 333 -12.24 -11.31 12.33
C SER A 333 -12.79 -11.08 10.93
N VAL A 334 -13.99 -11.61 10.69
CA VAL A 334 -14.84 -11.37 9.53
C VAL A 334 -16.21 -10.98 10.06
N ALA A 335 -16.71 -9.80 9.74
CA ALA A 335 -18.01 -9.32 10.22
C ALA A 335 -18.85 -8.73 9.09
N VAL A 336 -20.12 -9.10 9.00
CA VAL A 336 -21.06 -8.48 8.07
C VAL A 336 -21.64 -7.20 8.68
N SER A 337 -21.57 -6.10 7.95
CA SER A 337 -21.92 -4.76 8.42
C SER A 337 -22.76 -3.99 7.39
N PRO A 338 -23.70 -3.13 7.80
CA PRO A 338 -24.44 -2.25 6.88
C PRO A 338 -23.58 -1.09 6.34
N THR A 339 -22.36 -0.91 6.86
CA THR A 339 -21.40 0.11 6.41
C THR A 339 -20.05 -0.50 6.10
N GLU A 340 -19.24 0.19 5.32
CA GLU A 340 -17.82 -0.13 5.14
C GLU A 340 -17.07 -0.24 6.48
N SER A 341 -15.91 -0.90 6.44
CA SER A 341 -15.01 -0.94 7.59
C SER A 341 -14.67 0.48 8.05
N PRO A 342 -14.80 0.79 9.36
CA PRO A 342 -14.45 2.10 9.89
C PRO A 342 -12.94 2.32 9.98
N SER A 343 -12.13 1.32 9.61
CA SER A 343 -10.67 1.40 9.70
C SER A 343 -10.10 2.55 8.88
N HIS A 344 -9.04 3.19 9.40
CA HIS A 344 -8.33 4.28 8.71
C HIS A 344 -7.97 3.91 7.26
N TRP A 345 -7.49 2.68 7.02
CA TRP A 345 -7.11 2.23 5.67
C TRP A 345 -8.29 1.97 4.73
N GLN A 346 -9.53 1.95 5.22
CA GLN A 346 -10.72 1.94 4.38
C GLN A 346 -11.22 3.37 4.14
N GLN A 347 -11.27 4.18 5.21
CA GLN A 347 -11.93 5.49 5.19
C GLN A 347 -11.01 6.62 4.68
N ASN A 348 -9.76 6.67 5.13
CA ASN A 348 -8.86 7.83 4.99
C ASN A 348 -7.58 7.53 4.20
N ASP A 349 -7.54 6.38 3.50
CA ASP A 349 -6.44 6.03 2.59
C ASP A 349 -6.98 5.23 1.40
N TYR A 350 -6.11 4.95 0.43
CA TYR A 350 -6.42 4.13 -0.74
C TYR A 350 -7.63 4.68 -1.52
N LYS A 351 -7.60 5.98 -1.82
CA LYS A 351 -8.58 6.66 -2.68
C LYS A 351 -7.85 7.52 -3.70
N GLY A 352 -8.39 7.59 -4.92
CA GLY A 352 -7.92 8.51 -5.96
C GLY A 352 -8.61 9.86 -5.84
N PHE A 353 -7.90 10.93 -6.22
CA PHE A 353 -8.39 12.31 -6.20
C PHE A 353 -7.99 13.03 -7.50
N CYS A 354 -8.65 14.14 -7.78
CA CYS A 354 -8.30 15.01 -8.90
C CYS A 354 -6.85 15.51 -8.74
N PRO A 355 -6.08 15.71 -9.82
CA PRO A 355 -4.72 16.26 -9.72
C PRO A 355 -4.61 17.65 -9.09
N SER A 356 -5.72 18.40 -9.04
CA SER A 356 -5.80 19.70 -8.38
C SER A 356 -5.97 19.62 -6.86
N THR A 357 -6.28 18.45 -6.30
CA THR A 357 -6.45 18.27 -4.84
C THR A 357 -5.08 18.18 -4.16
N ASP A 358 -4.90 18.92 -3.07
CA ASP A 358 -3.70 18.90 -2.22
C ASP A 358 -4.07 18.61 -0.75
N TRP A 359 -3.09 18.56 0.15
CA TRP A 359 -3.28 18.16 1.55
C TRP A 359 -4.19 19.09 2.36
N ASP A 360 -4.29 20.35 1.98
CA ASP A 360 -5.15 21.36 2.62
C ASP A 360 -6.63 21.27 2.18
N SER A 361 -6.90 20.53 1.10
CA SER A 361 -8.18 20.51 0.40
C SER A 361 -8.74 19.10 0.19
N VAL A 362 -8.00 18.07 0.64
CA VAL A 362 -8.43 16.68 0.52
C VAL A 362 -9.59 16.39 1.49
N ASP A 363 -10.68 15.86 0.93
CA ASP A 363 -11.82 15.37 1.70
C ASP A 363 -12.07 13.89 1.35
N PHE A 364 -11.73 13.00 2.27
CA PHE A 364 -11.90 11.55 2.12
C PHE A 364 -13.37 11.09 2.23
N GLY A 365 -14.25 11.90 2.83
CA GLY A 365 -15.69 11.66 2.89
C GLY A 365 -16.47 12.24 1.70
N GLY A 366 -15.83 13.13 0.94
CA GLY A 366 -16.43 13.85 -0.17
C GLY A 366 -16.82 12.98 -1.37
N LYS A 367 -17.76 13.47 -2.19
CA LYS A 367 -18.33 12.72 -3.34
C LYS A 367 -17.30 12.26 -4.39
N GLY A 368 -16.12 12.89 -4.43
CA GLY A 368 -15.01 12.59 -5.33
C GLY A 368 -14.00 11.55 -4.81
N ALA A 369 -14.09 11.18 -3.52
CA ALA A 369 -13.18 10.22 -2.92
C ALA A 369 -13.62 8.79 -3.28
N GLY A 370 -12.75 8.04 -3.94
CA GLY A 370 -13.02 6.64 -4.22
C GLY A 370 -11.88 5.98 -4.97
N MET A 371 -11.67 4.69 -4.72
CA MET A 371 -10.65 3.90 -5.41
C MET A 371 -11.07 3.51 -6.84
N GLY A 372 -12.30 3.87 -7.26
CA GLY A 372 -12.87 3.51 -8.55
C GLY A 372 -13.83 4.55 -9.14
N LYS A 373 -13.62 5.85 -8.88
CA LYS A 373 -14.45 6.94 -9.44
C LYS A 373 -13.78 7.74 -10.57
N TRP A 374 -12.57 7.40 -11.00
CA TRP A 374 -11.89 8.08 -12.11
C TRP A 374 -11.42 7.08 -13.17
N GLY A 375 -11.75 7.37 -14.43
CA GLY A 375 -11.63 6.50 -15.61
C GLY A 375 -13.01 6.06 -16.09
N GLY A 376 -13.37 6.36 -17.34
CA GLY A 376 -14.71 6.14 -17.93
C GLY A 376 -15.10 4.67 -18.14
N GLY A 377 -15.09 3.88 -17.07
CA GLY A 377 -15.65 2.53 -16.98
C GLY A 377 -16.25 2.34 -15.58
N LYS A 378 -17.47 1.82 -15.52
CA LYS A 378 -18.15 1.56 -14.23
C LYS A 378 -17.32 0.61 -13.36
N ARG A 379 -17.13 1.01 -12.10
CA ARG A 379 -16.54 0.25 -10.97
C ARG A 379 -15.04 -0.05 -11.15
N GLY A 380 -14.25 0.33 -10.15
CA GLY A 380 -12.83 -0.04 -9.98
C GLY A 380 -12.62 -1.54 -9.68
N GLU A 381 -13.37 -2.37 -10.38
CA GLU A 381 -13.23 -3.81 -10.42
C GLU A 381 -12.46 -4.10 -11.70
N TRP A 382 -11.27 -4.69 -11.56
CA TRP A 382 -10.65 -5.38 -12.69
C TRP A 382 -11.47 -6.67 -12.89
N GLU A 383 -12.72 -6.54 -13.36
CA GLU A 383 -13.57 -7.68 -13.72
C GLU A 383 -13.01 -8.30 -15.00
N GLN A 384 -12.01 -9.18 -14.86
CA GLN A 384 -11.72 -10.18 -15.87
C GLN A 384 -12.82 -11.26 -15.77
N ARG A 385 -13.99 -11.00 -16.36
CA ARG A 385 -14.98 -12.06 -16.57
C ARG A 385 -14.47 -13.01 -17.65
N ASP A 386 -14.08 -14.22 -17.25
CA ASP A 386 -14.07 -15.38 -18.14
C ASP A 386 -15.49 -15.94 -18.23
N GLY A 387 -16.14 -15.70 -19.37
CA GLY A 387 -17.34 -16.42 -19.77
C GLY A 387 -18.67 -15.81 -19.36
N GLU A 388 -19.08 -14.74 -20.06
CA GLU A 388 -20.51 -14.66 -20.39
C GLU A 388 -20.75 -15.54 -21.61
N ARG A 389 -21.25 -16.76 -21.36
CA ARG A 389 -22.07 -17.43 -22.35
C ARG A 389 -23.31 -16.56 -22.46
N GLY A 390 -23.35 -15.69 -23.47
CA GLY A 390 -24.47 -14.78 -23.68
C GLY A 390 -25.78 -15.54 -23.61
N ARG A 391 -26.78 -14.96 -22.93
CA ARG A 391 -28.10 -15.57 -22.67
C ARG A 391 -28.86 -15.98 -23.94
N ASP A 392 -28.36 -15.64 -25.13
CA ASP A 392 -29.01 -15.89 -26.42
C ASP A 392 -28.18 -16.71 -27.43
N GLY A 393 -27.09 -17.39 -27.03
CA GLY A 393 -26.42 -18.37 -27.90
C GLY A 393 -25.90 -17.83 -29.25
N LYS A 394 -25.68 -16.52 -29.37
CA LYS A 394 -25.09 -15.89 -30.57
C LYS A 394 -23.69 -15.37 -30.25
N ASN A 395 -22.71 -15.89 -30.99
CA ASN A 395 -21.28 -15.55 -31.04
C ASN A 395 -20.89 -14.21 -30.39
N GLY A 396 -20.53 -14.23 -29.11
CA GLY A 396 -19.80 -13.15 -28.47
C GLY A 396 -18.32 -13.30 -28.78
N VAL A 397 -17.70 -12.29 -29.39
CA VAL A 397 -16.25 -12.23 -29.57
C VAL A 397 -15.63 -12.22 -28.17
N SER A 398 -14.99 -13.31 -27.77
CA SER A 398 -14.18 -13.34 -26.55
C SER A 398 -12.91 -12.54 -26.84
N LEU A 399 -12.90 -11.28 -26.42
CA LEU A 399 -11.76 -10.40 -26.61
C LEU A 399 -10.67 -10.80 -25.62
N SER A 400 -9.50 -11.16 -26.14
CA SER A 400 -8.30 -11.32 -25.32
C SER A 400 -7.74 -9.94 -24.98
N PRO A 401 -7.13 -9.74 -23.80
CA PRO A 401 -6.40 -8.51 -23.53
C PRO A 401 -5.31 -8.31 -24.60
N GLN A 402 -5.02 -7.05 -24.93
CA GLN A 402 -3.98 -6.70 -25.90
C GLN A 402 -2.89 -5.89 -25.21
N VAL A 403 -1.64 -6.08 -25.63
CA VAL A 403 -0.51 -5.25 -25.23
C VAL A 403 0.13 -4.68 -26.48
N ASP A 404 0.25 -3.36 -26.53
CA ASP A 404 0.97 -2.66 -27.58
C ASP A 404 2.29 -2.15 -27.04
N VAL A 405 3.34 -2.32 -27.83
CA VAL A 405 4.70 -1.86 -27.52
C VAL A 405 5.18 -0.93 -28.61
N SER A 406 5.74 0.19 -28.19
CA SER A 406 6.40 1.18 -29.04
C SER A 406 7.89 1.20 -28.73
N LEU A 407 8.72 1.48 -29.73
CA LEU A 407 10.16 1.71 -29.57
C LEU A 407 10.57 3.18 -29.75
N ASP A 408 9.61 4.07 -30.07
CA ASP A 408 9.83 5.47 -30.46
C ASP A 408 9.05 6.47 -29.59
N GLY A 409 8.79 6.11 -28.32
CA GLY A 409 8.11 6.99 -27.36
C GLY A 409 6.60 7.12 -27.56
N GLY A 410 5.96 6.14 -28.20
CA GLY A 410 4.50 6.03 -28.34
C GLY A 410 3.96 6.49 -29.70
N ARG A 411 4.83 6.67 -30.71
CA ARG A 411 4.40 7.15 -32.04
C ARG A 411 3.96 6.00 -32.94
N THR A 412 4.69 4.89 -32.93
CA THR A 412 4.34 3.67 -33.68
C THR A 412 4.27 2.46 -32.76
N TRP A 413 3.28 1.60 -33.01
CA TRP A 413 2.94 0.49 -32.12
C TRP A 413 3.03 -0.84 -32.83
N ARG A 414 3.49 -1.85 -32.10
CA ARG A 414 3.46 -3.25 -32.50
C ARG A 414 2.75 -4.05 -31.43
N PRO A 415 1.84 -4.97 -31.79
CA PRO A 415 1.24 -5.86 -30.81
C PRO A 415 2.32 -6.79 -30.24
N ALA A 416 2.36 -6.95 -28.93
CA ALA A 416 3.18 -7.95 -28.26
C ALA A 416 2.46 -9.31 -28.27
N GLU A 417 3.25 -10.38 -28.22
CA GLU A 417 2.75 -11.74 -28.06
C GLU A 417 2.49 -12.00 -26.57
N LEU A 418 1.29 -12.44 -26.22
CA LEU A 418 1.00 -12.88 -24.86
C LEU A 418 1.62 -14.26 -24.62
N CYS A 419 2.37 -14.41 -23.53
CA CYS A 419 2.94 -15.68 -23.15
C CYS A 419 1.83 -16.69 -22.76
N PRO A 420 2.03 -18.00 -22.99
CA PRO A 420 1.10 -19.03 -22.57
C PRO A 420 0.78 -18.95 -21.07
N ARG A 421 -0.50 -19.04 -20.73
CA ARG A 421 -0.95 -19.08 -19.33
C ARG A 421 -1.06 -20.52 -18.85
N PRO A 422 -0.71 -20.82 -17.59
CA PRO A 422 -1.02 -22.11 -16.99
C PRO A 422 -2.53 -22.36 -16.97
N GLU A 423 -2.96 -23.60 -17.15
CA GLU A 423 -4.39 -23.98 -17.21
C GLU A 423 -5.19 -23.58 -15.94
N HIS A 424 -4.51 -23.57 -14.79
CA HIS A 424 -5.09 -23.18 -13.50
C HIS A 424 -5.14 -21.65 -13.28
N ALA A 425 -4.64 -20.86 -14.22
CA ALA A 425 -4.63 -19.40 -14.17
C ALA A 425 -5.76 -18.81 -15.02
N ARG A 426 -6.95 -18.70 -14.42
CA ARG A 426 -8.11 -17.99 -15.00
C ARG A 426 -7.99 -16.48 -14.77
N GLY A 427 -8.97 -15.70 -15.22
CA GLY A 427 -8.98 -14.23 -15.29
C GLY A 427 -8.44 -13.39 -14.11
N TRP A 428 -8.08 -13.93 -12.96
CA TRP A 428 -7.54 -13.09 -11.87
C TRP A 428 -6.04 -12.86 -11.92
N ALA A 429 -5.34 -13.55 -12.83
CA ALA A 429 -3.90 -13.45 -12.99
C ALA A 429 -3.50 -12.47 -14.13
N TRP A 430 -2.28 -11.95 -14.02
CA TRP A 430 -1.65 -11.12 -15.03
C TRP A 430 -1.48 -11.85 -16.38
N ALA A 431 -1.18 -11.07 -17.42
CA ALA A 431 -0.68 -11.58 -18.69
C ALA A 431 0.80 -11.21 -18.81
N LEU A 432 1.67 -12.21 -18.89
CA LEU A 432 3.04 -11.97 -19.33
C LEU A 432 3.05 -11.84 -20.86
N TRP A 433 3.96 -11.04 -21.39
CA TRP A 433 4.04 -10.75 -22.82
C TRP A 433 5.49 -10.53 -23.24
N GLU A 434 5.77 -10.76 -24.52
CA GLU A 434 7.05 -10.45 -25.14
C GLU A 434 6.87 -9.81 -26.52
N LEU A 435 7.81 -8.97 -26.92
CA LEU A 435 7.93 -8.49 -28.29
C LEU A 435 9.38 -8.67 -28.75
N ARG A 436 9.58 -9.38 -29.85
CA ARG A 436 10.87 -9.45 -30.54
C ARG A 436 10.85 -8.45 -31.69
N ALA A 437 11.78 -7.50 -31.66
CA ALA A 437 11.89 -6.47 -32.68
C ALA A 437 13.36 -6.27 -33.09
N PRO A 438 13.65 -6.08 -34.39
CA PRO A 438 14.98 -5.68 -34.82
C PRO A 438 15.28 -4.27 -34.32
N VAL A 439 16.46 -4.07 -33.75
CA VAL A 439 16.94 -2.76 -33.27
C VAL A 439 18.30 -2.46 -33.89
N PRO A 440 18.48 -1.30 -34.55
CA PRO A 440 19.78 -0.90 -35.08
C PRO A 440 20.81 -0.67 -33.97
N ALA A 441 22.07 -1.05 -34.21
CA ALA A 441 23.19 -0.71 -33.32
C ALA A 441 23.32 0.81 -33.18
N GLY A 442 23.63 1.30 -31.97
CA GLY A 442 23.70 2.73 -31.67
C GLY A 442 22.36 3.46 -31.55
N ALA A 443 21.23 2.77 -31.74
CA ALA A 443 19.91 3.39 -31.62
C ALA A 443 19.61 3.80 -30.17
N ARG A 444 19.03 5.00 -30.00
CA ARG A 444 18.38 5.42 -28.76
C ARG A 444 16.90 5.13 -28.89
N LEU A 445 16.37 4.31 -27.98
CA LEU A 445 14.96 3.95 -27.95
C LEU A 445 14.30 4.52 -26.70
N ASP A 446 13.02 4.85 -26.84
CA ASP A 446 12.12 5.02 -25.72
C ASP A 446 11.05 3.92 -25.82
N ILE A 447 11.28 2.84 -25.07
CA ILE A 447 10.40 1.67 -25.10
C ILE A 447 9.19 1.98 -24.24
N VAL A 448 8.01 1.89 -24.84
CA VAL A 448 6.74 2.19 -24.18
C VAL A 448 5.81 1.00 -24.32
N CYS A 449 5.10 0.64 -23.25
CA CYS A 449 4.02 -0.34 -23.31
C CYS A 449 2.70 0.23 -22.78
N LYS A 450 1.60 -0.25 -23.38
CA LYS A 450 0.23 -0.02 -22.91
C LYS A 450 -0.64 -1.26 -23.13
N ALA A 451 -1.56 -1.49 -22.21
CA ALA A 451 -2.52 -2.58 -22.29
C ALA A 451 -3.95 -2.10 -22.61
N VAL A 452 -4.73 -2.98 -23.22
CA VAL A 452 -6.17 -2.85 -23.44
C VAL A 452 -6.86 -4.04 -22.77
N ASP A 453 -7.82 -3.77 -21.89
CA ASP A 453 -8.59 -4.83 -21.24
C ASP A 453 -9.76 -5.31 -22.12
N ARG A 454 -10.52 -6.31 -21.63
CA ARG A 454 -11.66 -6.89 -22.37
C ARG A 454 -12.84 -5.94 -22.54
N SER A 455 -12.87 -4.86 -21.76
CA SER A 455 -13.87 -3.79 -21.84
C SER A 455 -13.38 -2.60 -22.66
N TYR A 456 -12.22 -2.73 -23.33
CA TYR A 456 -11.53 -1.67 -24.07
C TYR A 456 -11.13 -0.46 -23.22
N ASN A 457 -10.99 -0.62 -21.90
CA ASN A 457 -10.29 0.40 -21.12
C ASN A 457 -8.82 0.41 -21.55
N VAL A 458 -8.25 1.61 -21.64
CA VAL A 458 -6.86 1.85 -22.02
C VAL A 458 -6.14 2.65 -20.95
N GLN A 459 -4.81 2.55 -20.95
CA GLN A 459 -3.95 3.35 -20.09
C GLN A 459 -3.76 4.77 -20.65
N PRO A 460 -3.75 5.82 -19.81
CA PRO A 460 -3.48 7.18 -20.25
C PRO A 460 -2.01 7.38 -20.63
N ASP A 461 -1.77 8.34 -21.51
CA ASP A 461 -0.46 8.59 -22.10
C ASP A 461 0.58 9.09 -21.09
N THR A 462 0.18 9.95 -20.16
CA THR A 462 1.11 10.65 -19.24
C THR A 462 0.62 10.66 -17.80
N VAL A 463 1.57 10.78 -16.87
CA VAL A 463 1.30 10.75 -15.43
C VAL A 463 0.67 12.05 -14.91
N GLY A 464 0.99 13.20 -15.51
CA GLY A 464 0.52 14.51 -15.03
C GLY A 464 -0.99 14.60 -14.80
N PRO A 465 -1.83 14.25 -15.80
CA PRO A 465 -3.29 14.28 -15.67
C PRO A 465 -3.90 13.28 -14.68
N ILE A 466 -3.14 12.30 -14.20
CA ILE A 466 -3.60 11.31 -13.20
C ILE A 466 -2.90 11.43 -11.85
N TRP A 467 -1.99 12.41 -11.71
CA TRP A 467 -1.29 12.66 -10.46
C TRP A 467 -2.31 12.85 -9.31
N ASN A 468 -1.97 12.37 -8.12
CA ASN A 468 -2.72 12.63 -6.90
C ASN A 468 -1.78 12.61 -5.69
N LEU A 469 -2.17 13.30 -4.61
CA LEU A 469 -1.35 13.52 -3.41
C LEU A 469 -0.82 12.23 -2.73
N ARG A 470 -1.52 11.09 -2.88
CA ARG A 470 -1.12 9.77 -2.34
C ARG A 470 -0.26 8.95 -3.30
N GLY A 471 -0.09 9.42 -4.54
CA GLY A 471 0.64 8.70 -5.58
C GLY A 471 0.11 7.29 -5.83
N VAL A 472 -1.20 7.09 -5.73
CA VAL A 472 -1.86 5.80 -6.02
C VAL A 472 -2.41 5.78 -7.44
N LEU A 473 -2.77 4.60 -7.96
CA LEU A 473 -3.37 4.46 -9.31
C LEU A 473 -2.43 4.95 -10.43
N SER A 474 -1.12 4.75 -10.28
CA SER A 474 -0.13 5.08 -11.32
C SER A 474 -0.19 4.08 -12.47
N ASN A 475 -1.03 4.39 -13.47
CA ASN A 475 -1.33 3.51 -14.59
C ASN A 475 -1.08 4.13 -15.96
N ALA A 476 -0.36 5.26 -16.06
CA ALA A 476 0.08 5.80 -17.34
C ALA A 476 1.03 4.82 -18.07
N TRP A 477 1.32 5.07 -19.34
CA TRP A 477 2.27 4.24 -20.09
C TRP A 477 3.63 4.18 -19.37
N HIS A 478 4.27 3.01 -19.39
CA HIS A 478 5.59 2.84 -18.78
C HIS A 478 6.67 3.10 -19.83
N HIS A 479 7.60 4.01 -19.54
CA HIS A 479 8.68 4.41 -20.44
C HIS A 479 10.02 3.87 -19.94
N VAL A 480 10.76 3.19 -20.83
CA VAL A 480 12.10 2.64 -20.57
C VAL A 480 13.07 3.14 -21.63
N PRO A 481 13.78 4.25 -21.38
CA PRO A 481 14.78 4.76 -22.31
C PRO A 481 16.02 3.83 -22.30
N VAL A 482 16.44 3.38 -23.47
CA VAL A 482 17.62 2.51 -23.63
C VAL A 482 18.50 2.98 -24.79
N THR A 483 19.80 2.72 -24.70
CA THR A 483 20.74 2.89 -25.82
C THR A 483 21.31 1.53 -26.18
N VAL A 484 21.18 1.13 -27.44
CA VAL A 484 21.72 -0.14 -27.93
C VAL A 484 23.20 0.03 -28.24
N THR A 485 24.03 -0.78 -27.58
CA THR A 485 25.49 -0.80 -27.76
C THR A 485 25.91 -1.42 -29.08
#